data_AF-A0A7V8JY01-F1
#
_entry.id   AF-A0A7V8JY01-F1
#
_cell.length_a   1.000
_cell.length_b   1.000
_cell.length_c   1.000
_cell.angle_alpha   90.00
_cell.angle_beta   90.00
_cell.angle_gamma   90.00
#
_symmetry.space_group_name_H-M   'P 1'
#
loop_
_entity.id
_entity.type
_entity.pdbx_description
1 polymer ?
#
loop_
_entity_poly.entity_id
_entity_poly.type
_entity_poly.pdbx_seq_one_letter_code
_entity_poly.pdbx_strand_id
1 'polypeptide(L)'
;MLSRTQPRTLEAPDATLAELQEPIVDAYLAALPAGATPRIVGSRSVFVADARAEALRLAEIGLRRSAARFAASGGGGLADRAGPEATLEQLIAAYDVHVGTPEDVIASLAADSTLARVTDLVCQVHSVDPPHAAILRSIELVATEVAPALGWQRDTVAAPTDLPSLQTS
;
A
#
# COMPACT_ATOMS: atom_id res chain seq x y z
N MET A 1 -12.06 -4.50 -4.21
CA MET A 1 -10.66 -4.28 -3.79
C MET A 1 -10.07 -3.20 -4.67
N LEU A 2 -9.54 -2.14 -4.07
CA LEU A 2 -8.83 -1.06 -4.75
C LEU A 2 -7.36 -1.43 -4.89
N SER A 3 -6.83 -1.28 -6.10
CA SER A 3 -5.44 -1.62 -6.40
C SER A 3 -4.46 -0.72 -5.63
N ARG A 4 -3.27 -1.24 -5.36
CA ARG A 4 -2.13 -0.49 -4.81
C ARG A 4 -1.56 0.57 -5.75
N THR A 5 -1.90 0.51 -7.03
CA THR A 5 -1.55 1.51 -8.03
C THR A 5 -2.59 1.51 -9.16
N GLN A 6 -2.78 2.64 -9.82
CA GLN A 6 -3.66 2.75 -10.98
C GLN A 6 -2.88 3.31 -12.18
N PRO A 7 -3.25 2.94 -13.41
CA PRO A 7 -2.71 3.59 -14.59
C PRO A 7 -3.20 5.04 -14.64
N ARG A 8 -2.30 5.97 -14.99
CA ARG A 8 -2.66 7.37 -15.23
C ARG A 8 -3.00 7.57 -16.70
N THR A 9 -3.95 8.45 -16.97
CA THR A 9 -4.29 8.86 -18.33
C THR A 9 -3.37 9.99 -18.77
N LEU A 10 -3.34 10.28 -20.08
CA LEU A 10 -2.52 11.37 -20.62
C LEU A 10 -3.01 12.75 -20.15
N GLU A 11 -4.30 12.88 -19.82
CA GLU A 11 -4.93 14.12 -19.34
C GLU A 11 -4.63 14.38 -17.86
N ALA A 12 -4.29 13.34 -17.08
CA ALA A 12 -4.02 13.43 -15.65
C ALA A 12 -2.80 12.57 -15.25
N PRO A 13 -1.60 12.90 -15.77
CA PRO A 13 -0.38 12.10 -15.59
C PRO A 13 0.10 12.08 -14.12
N ASP A 14 -0.22 13.12 -13.36
CA ASP A 14 0.18 13.29 -11.96
C ASP A 14 -0.96 13.01 -10.98
N ALA A 15 -2.08 12.44 -11.44
CA ALA A 15 -3.20 12.10 -10.56
C ALA A 15 -2.72 11.20 -9.41
N THR A 16 -3.07 11.61 -8.20
CA THR A 16 -2.88 10.84 -6.99
C THR A 16 -3.69 9.54 -7.06
N LEU A 17 -3.29 8.53 -6.28
CA LEU A 17 -4.07 7.30 -6.22
C LEU A 17 -5.49 7.55 -5.71
N ALA A 18 -5.67 8.53 -4.80
CA ALA A 18 -6.98 8.89 -4.27
C ALA A 18 -7.89 9.48 -5.34
N GLU A 19 -7.41 10.45 -6.14
CA GLU A 19 -8.18 11.03 -7.25
C GLU A 19 -8.65 9.98 -8.26
N LEU A 20 -7.85 8.93 -8.47
CA LEU A 20 -8.19 7.82 -9.36
C LEU A 20 -9.19 6.84 -8.73
N GLN A 21 -9.20 6.69 -7.40
CA GLN A 21 -9.97 5.66 -6.70
C GLN A 21 -11.28 6.15 -6.11
N GLU A 22 -11.39 7.42 -5.73
CA GLU A 22 -12.63 7.99 -5.18
C GLU A 22 -13.83 7.81 -6.13
N PRO A 23 -13.72 8.08 -7.45
CA PRO A 23 -14.83 7.83 -8.37
C PRO A 23 -15.24 6.35 -8.46
N ILE A 24 -14.28 5.43 -8.27
CA ILE A 24 -14.55 3.98 -8.24
C ILE A 24 -15.35 3.64 -6.97
N VAL A 25 -14.97 4.22 -5.83
CA VAL A 25 -15.70 4.03 -4.56
C VAL A 25 -17.11 4.62 -4.67
N ASP A 26 -17.26 5.81 -5.24
CA ASP A 26 -18.57 6.45 -5.43
C ASP A 26 -19.49 5.59 -6.30
N ALA A 27 -18.99 5.08 -7.42
CA ALA A 27 -19.74 4.20 -8.30
C ALA A 27 -20.15 2.90 -7.58
N TYR A 28 -19.25 2.30 -6.79
CA TYR A 28 -19.56 1.10 -6.01
C TYR A 28 -20.67 1.35 -4.99
N LEU A 29 -20.59 2.45 -4.23
CA LEU A 29 -21.60 2.78 -3.22
C LEU A 29 -22.95 3.13 -3.85
N ALA A 30 -22.95 3.83 -4.99
CA ALA A 30 -24.18 4.18 -5.71
C ALA A 30 -24.88 2.94 -6.31
N ALA A 31 -24.11 1.93 -6.72
CA ALA A 31 -24.64 0.68 -7.25
C ALA A 31 -25.05 -0.33 -6.16
N LEU A 32 -24.79 -0.04 -4.88
CA LEU A 32 -25.01 -0.98 -3.80
C LEU A 32 -26.51 -1.13 -3.51
N PRO A 33 -27.05 -2.36 -3.40
CA PRO A 33 -28.45 -2.57 -3.05
C PRO A 33 -28.80 -1.94 -1.69
N ALA A 34 -30.03 -1.44 -1.57
CA ALA A 34 -30.52 -0.88 -0.32
C ALA A 34 -30.37 -1.88 0.84
N GLY A 35 -29.75 -1.46 1.93
CA GLY A 35 -29.51 -2.27 3.13
C GLY A 35 -28.28 -3.18 3.09
N ALA A 36 -27.54 -3.25 1.98
CA ALA A 36 -26.28 -3.99 1.95
C ALA A 36 -25.14 -3.23 2.66
N THR A 37 -24.29 -3.97 3.36
CA THR A 37 -23.10 -3.40 4.04
C THR A 37 -21.94 -3.29 3.05
N PRO A 38 -21.36 -2.08 2.83
CA PRO A 38 -20.19 -1.92 1.98
C PRO A 38 -18.97 -2.71 2.48
N ARG A 39 -18.19 -3.29 1.56
CA ARG A 39 -16.88 -3.91 1.85
C ARG A 39 -15.86 -3.46 0.81
N ILE A 40 -14.86 -2.70 1.26
CA ILE A 40 -13.88 -2.06 0.39
C ILE A 40 -12.50 -2.33 0.97
N VAL A 41 -11.75 -3.19 0.31
CA VAL A 41 -10.34 -3.43 0.64
C VAL A 41 -9.48 -2.41 -0.10
N GLY A 42 -8.70 -1.60 0.63
CA GLY A 42 -7.63 -0.75 0.08
C GLY A 42 -6.30 -1.48 0.12
N SER A 43 -5.71 -1.78 -1.04
CA SER A 43 -4.34 -2.31 -1.11
C SER A 43 -3.35 -1.15 -1.21
N ARG A 44 -2.24 -1.18 -0.46
CA ARG A 44 -1.18 -0.17 -0.50
C ARG A 44 0.21 -0.80 -0.52
N SER A 45 1.11 -0.19 -1.28
CA SER A 45 2.54 -0.51 -1.23
C SER A 45 3.14 0.18 -0.02
N VAL A 46 3.53 -0.56 1.01
CA VAL A 46 4.03 0.00 2.27
C VAL A 46 5.33 -0.66 2.64
N PHE A 47 6.35 0.14 2.97
CA PHE A 47 7.58 -0.35 3.58
C PHE A 47 8.03 0.59 4.71
N VAL A 48 8.14 0.06 5.92
CA VAL A 48 8.53 0.81 7.11
C VAL A 48 9.87 0.27 7.61
N ALA A 49 10.79 1.17 7.92
CA ALA A 49 12.04 0.81 8.59
C ALA A 49 12.31 1.76 9.78
N ASP A 50 13.16 1.33 10.71
CA ASP A 50 13.52 2.15 11.88
C ASP A 50 14.23 3.46 11.50
N ALA A 51 14.94 3.47 10.37
CA ALA A 51 15.67 4.63 9.88
C ALA A 51 15.24 5.01 8.46
N ARG A 52 14.90 6.29 8.27
CA ARG A 52 14.47 6.85 6.97
C ARG A 52 15.46 6.57 5.85
N ALA A 53 16.75 6.73 6.12
CA ALA A 53 17.81 6.51 5.13
C ALA A 53 17.83 5.06 4.62
N GLU A 54 17.63 4.08 5.51
CA GLU A 54 17.58 2.67 5.12
C GLU A 54 16.29 2.34 4.34
N ALA A 55 15.16 2.90 4.77
CA ALA A 55 13.89 2.77 4.06
C ALA A 55 14.00 3.23 2.60
N LEU A 56 14.55 4.44 2.41
CA LEU A 56 14.73 5.04 1.09
C LEU A 56 15.76 4.29 0.23
N ARG A 57 16.87 3.85 0.83
CA ARG A 57 17.90 3.07 0.12
C ARG A 57 17.33 1.76 -0.44
N LEU A 58 16.56 1.03 0.37
CA LEU A 58 15.92 -0.23 -0.07
C LEU A 58 14.81 0.03 -1.11
N ALA A 59 14.01 1.08 -0.91
CA ALA A 59 13.00 1.49 -1.88
C ALA A 59 13.60 1.80 -3.24
N GLU A 60 14.70 2.55 -3.29
CA GLU A 60 15.36 2.90 -4.54
C GLU A 60 15.79 1.66 -5.34
N ILE A 61 16.39 0.67 -4.67
CA ILE A 61 16.81 -0.58 -5.32
C ILE A 61 15.61 -1.31 -5.95
N GLY A 62 14.53 -1.47 -5.19
CA GLY A 62 13.33 -2.16 -5.65
C GLY A 62 12.56 -1.41 -6.75
N LEU A 63 12.42 -0.11 -6.57
CA LEU A 63 11.68 0.76 -7.48
C LEU A 63 12.38 0.91 -8.83
N ARG A 64 13.71 1.10 -8.85
CA ARG A 64 14.46 1.12 -10.12
C ARG A 64 14.32 -0.19 -10.89
N ARG A 65 14.36 -1.34 -10.19
CA ARG A 65 14.12 -2.66 -10.80
C ARG A 65 12.70 -2.80 -11.35
N SER A 66 11.71 -2.31 -10.61
CA SER A 66 10.30 -2.31 -11.03
C SER A 66 10.07 -1.41 -12.24
N ALA A 67 10.72 -0.24 -12.28
CA ALA A 67 10.66 0.70 -13.38
C ALA A 67 11.31 0.17 -14.66
N ALA A 68 12.47 -0.46 -14.56
CA ALA A 68 13.09 -1.14 -15.69
C ALA A 68 12.19 -2.24 -16.27
N ARG A 69 11.54 -3.04 -15.40
CA ARG A 69 10.57 -4.07 -15.82
C ARG A 69 9.35 -3.48 -16.51
N PHE A 70 8.80 -2.39 -15.98
CA PHE A 70 7.64 -1.73 -16.59
C PHE A 70 7.97 -1.13 -17.96
N ALA A 71 9.10 -0.42 -18.08
CA ALA A 71 9.56 0.16 -19.34
C ALA A 71 9.72 -0.89 -20.45
N ALA A 72 10.15 -2.10 -20.10
CA ALA A 72 10.27 -3.20 -21.05
C ALA A 72 8.92 -3.78 -21.54
N SER A 73 7.80 -3.49 -20.87
CA SER A 73 6.49 -4.11 -21.14
C SER A 73 5.61 -3.38 -22.15
N GLY A 74 5.90 -2.10 -22.48
CA GLY A 74 5.20 -1.29 -23.50
C GLY A 74 3.78 -0.85 -23.10
N GLY A 75 3.51 0.47 -23.09
CA GLY A 75 2.23 1.05 -22.66
C GLY A 75 1.38 1.59 -23.81
N GLY A 76 0.17 1.06 -24.00
CA GLY A 76 -0.80 1.56 -24.99
C GLY A 76 -1.76 2.59 -24.40
N GLY A 77 -1.64 3.87 -24.80
CA GLY A 77 -2.60 4.94 -24.47
C GLY A 77 -2.62 5.40 -23.01
N LEU A 78 -1.69 4.93 -22.19
CA LEU A 78 -1.50 5.35 -20.80
C LEU A 78 -0.34 6.33 -20.70
N ALA A 79 -0.35 7.20 -19.68
CA ALA A 79 0.82 8.01 -19.39
C ALA A 79 2.02 7.11 -19.04
N ASP A 80 3.19 7.50 -19.54
CA ASP A 80 4.43 6.84 -19.18
C ASP A 80 4.64 6.97 -17.67
N ARG A 81 4.83 5.83 -16.99
CA ARG A 81 5.28 5.85 -15.60
C ARG A 81 6.73 6.27 -15.55
N ALA A 82 7.11 6.88 -14.42
CA ALA A 82 8.51 7.22 -14.15
C ALA A 82 9.44 6.03 -14.46
N GLY A 83 10.38 6.28 -15.37
CA GLY A 83 11.36 5.30 -15.82
C GLY A 83 12.48 5.09 -14.78
N PRO A 84 13.36 4.11 -15.01
CA PRO A 84 14.40 3.74 -14.04
C PRO A 84 15.41 4.85 -13.75
N GLU A 85 15.52 5.88 -14.59
CA GLU A 85 16.41 7.04 -14.43
C GLU A 85 15.77 8.21 -13.65
N ALA A 86 14.50 8.11 -13.28
CA ALA A 86 13.81 9.13 -12.50
C ALA A 86 14.41 9.27 -11.09
N THR A 87 14.13 10.40 -10.43
CA THR A 87 14.53 10.57 -9.02
C THR A 87 13.76 9.59 -8.13
N LEU A 88 14.27 9.32 -6.93
CA LEU A 88 13.59 8.42 -6.00
C LEU A 88 12.20 8.93 -5.64
N GLU A 89 12.03 10.24 -5.47
CA GLU A 89 10.74 10.87 -5.15
C GLU A 89 9.73 10.64 -6.29
N GLN A 90 10.17 10.78 -7.54
CA GLN A 90 9.33 10.52 -8.72
C GLN A 90 8.95 9.04 -8.80
N LEU A 91 9.87 8.12 -8.47
CA LEU A 91 9.58 6.69 -8.41
C LEU A 91 8.60 6.35 -7.27
N ILE A 92 8.77 6.95 -6.09
CA ILE A 92 7.85 6.74 -4.96
C ILE A 92 6.43 7.17 -5.35
N ALA A 93 6.30 8.35 -5.97
CA ALA A 93 5.01 8.88 -6.43
C ALA A 93 4.39 8.03 -7.55
N ALA A 94 5.15 7.73 -8.61
CA ALA A 94 4.63 6.99 -9.77
C ALA A 94 4.22 5.54 -9.48
N TYR A 95 4.78 4.94 -8.42
CA TYR A 95 4.49 3.57 -7.99
C TYR A 95 3.62 3.51 -6.72
N ASP A 96 3.09 4.65 -6.27
CA ASP A 96 2.18 4.78 -5.12
C ASP A 96 2.73 4.06 -3.87
N VAL A 97 4.00 4.33 -3.53
CA VAL A 97 4.68 3.70 -2.39
C VAL A 97 4.67 4.61 -1.17
N HIS A 98 4.23 4.08 -0.04
CA HIS A 98 4.39 4.70 1.27
C HIS A 98 5.64 4.12 1.92
N VAL A 99 6.69 4.92 2.09
CA VAL A 99 7.98 4.46 2.60
C VAL A 99 8.67 5.47 3.50
N GLY A 100 9.26 4.99 4.60
CA GLY A 100 10.02 5.80 5.54
C GLY A 100 10.06 5.20 6.94
N THR A 101 10.17 6.06 7.96
CA THR A 101 9.93 5.70 9.36
C THR A 101 8.43 5.47 9.61
N PRO A 102 8.02 4.97 10.79
CA PRO A 102 6.60 4.91 11.15
C PRO A 102 5.89 6.25 10.95
N GLU A 103 6.51 7.37 11.36
CA GLU A 103 5.93 8.71 11.25
C GLU A 103 5.74 9.15 9.78
N ASP A 104 6.76 8.91 8.94
CA ASP A 104 6.68 9.19 7.50
C ASP A 104 5.50 8.43 6.86
N VAL A 105 5.37 7.15 7.19
CA VAL A 105 4.33 6.28 6.61
C VAL A 105 2.95 6.59 7.15
N ILE A 106 2.81 6.90 8.44
CA ILE A 106 1.54 7.37 9.03
C ILE A 106 1.08 8.65 8.33
N ALA A 107 1.97 9.65 8.20
CA ALA A 107 1.64 10.91 7.55
C ALA A 107 1.23 10.69 6.09
N SER A 108 1.95 9.84 5.37
CA SER A 108 1.66 9.52 3.97
C SER A 108 0.33 8.77 3.78
N LEU A 109 0.04 7.79 4.62
CA LEU A 109 -1.24 7.06 4.57
C LEU A 109 -2.42 7.93 5.02
N ALA A 110 -2.24 8.77 6.04
CA ALA A 110 -3.28 9.68 6.51
C ALA A 110 -3.67 10.74 5.46
N ALA A 111 -2.75 11.07 4.55
CA ALA A 111 -3.01 11.97 3.42
C ALA A 111 -3.81 11.32 2.27
N ASP A 112 -3.94 9.99 2.26
CA ASP A 112 -4.74 9.28 1.25
C ASP A 112 -6.23 9.25 1.69
N SER A 113 -7.01 10.18 1.14
CA SER A 113 -8.44 10.33 1.46
C SER A 113 -9.28 9.08 1.14
N THR A 114 -8.83 8.22 0.22
CA THR A 114 -9.53 6.96 -0.07
C THR A 114 -9.49 6.02 1.13
N LEU A 115 -8.44 6.05 1.96
CA LEU A 115 -8.32 5.18 3.14
C LEU A 115 -9.34 5.49 4.24
N ALA A 116 -9.92 6.68 4.27
CA ALA A 116 -11.05 6.98 5.16
C ALA A 116 -12.33 6.21 4.78
N ARG A 117 -12.38 5.62 3.58
CA ARG A 117 -13.56 4.96 3.01
C ARG A 117 -13.38 3.45 2.88
N VAL A 118 -12.22 2.90 3.23
CA VAL A 118 -11.96 1.46 3.16
C VAL A 118 -12.42 0.77 4.44
N THR A 119 -12.91 -0.45 4.31
CA THR A 119 -13.24 -1.31 5.47
C THR A 119 -12.06 -2.17 5.90
N ASP A 120 -11.10 -2.40 5.00
CA ASP A 120 -9.94 -3.23 5.24
C ASP A 120 -8.71 -2.63 4.54
N LEU A 121 -7.57 -2.60 5.22
CA LEU A 121 -6.28 -2.18 4.66
C LEU A 121 -5.36 -3.39 4.48
N VAL A 122 -4.80 -3.53 3.28
CA VAL A 122 -3.79 -4.56 2.98
C VAL A 122 -2.48 -3.89 2.60
N CYS A 123 -1.45 -4.12 3.41
CA CYS A 123 -0.10 -3.63 3.17
C CYS A 123 0.76 -4.67 2.44
N GLN A 124 1.48 -4.25 1.40
CA GLN A 124 2.37 -5.12 0.63
C GLN A 124 3.71 -4.43 0.33
N VAL A 125 4.81 -5.19 0.32
CA VAL A 125 6.17 -4.67 0.07
C VAL A 125 6.65 -4.80 -1.38
N HIS A 126 5.83 -5.32 -2.30
CA HIS A 126 6.29 -5.83 -3.60
C HIS A 126 6.99 -4.83 -4.54
N SER A 127 6.72 -3.52 -4.48
CA SER A 127 7.49 -2.54 -5.27
C SER A 127 8.90 -2.31 -4.72
N VAL A 128 9.09 -2.49 -3.41
CA VAL A 128 10.37 -2.32 -2.73
C VAL A 128 11.16 -3.63 -2.70
N ASP A 129 10.48 -4.77 -2.53
CA ASP A 129 11.08 -6.11 -2.49
C ASP A 129 12.31 -6.20 -1.56
N PRO A 130 12.19 -5.75 -0.28
CA PRO A 130 13.34 -5.69 0.61
C PRO A 130 13.73 -7.08 1.12
N PRO A 131 14.94 -7.26 1.68
CA PRO A 131 15.36 -8.54 2.26
C PRO A 131 14.40 -9.04 3.34
N HIS A 132 14.29 -10.36 3.51
CA HIS A 132 13.36 -11.01 4.44
C HIS A 132 13.34 -10.40 5.85
N ALA A 133 14.51 -10.14 6.46
CA ALA A 133 14.58 -9.54 7.80
C ALA A 133 13.92 -8.15 7.86
N ALA A 134 14.08 -7.34 6.81
CA ALA A 134 13.46 -6.04 6.70
C ALA A 134 11.94 -6.14 6.47
N ILE A 135 11.47 -7.17 5.75
CA ILE A 135 10.03 -7.46 5.62
C ILE A 135 9.42 -7.74 6.99
N LEU A 136 10.05 -8.63 7.78
CA LEU A 136 9.54 -8.98 9.11
C LEU A 136 9.49 -7.75 10.04
N ARG A 137 10.56 -6.94 10.04
CA ARG A 137 10.60 -5.70 10.83
C ARG A 137 9.53 -4.70 10.36
N SER A 138 9.33 -4.56 9.04
CA SER A 138 8.28 -3.71 8.50
C SER A 138 6.88 -4.19 8.90
N ILE A 139 6.62 -5.49 8.95
CA ILE A 139 5.33 -6.05 9.40
C ILE A 139 5.09 -5.70 10.88
N GLU A 140 6.12 -5.85 11.71
CA GLU A 140 6.07 -5.48 13.12
C GLU A 140 5.72 -4.00 13.28
N LEU A 141 6.49 -3.09 12.65
CA LEU A 141 6.27 -1.65 12.72
C LEU A 141 4.88 -1.24 12.18
N VAL A 142 4.41 -1.89 11.11
CA VAL A 142 3.05 -1.66 10.61
C VAL A 142 2.01 -2.05 11.66
N ALA A 143 2.18 -3.20 12.32
CA ALA A 143 1.22 -3.70 13.30
C ALA A 143 1.25 -2.96 14.64
N THR A 144 2.42 -2.48 15.08
CA THR A 144 2.59 -1.89 16.41
C THR A 144 2.53 -0.36 16.41
N GLU A 145 2.90 0.29 15.31
CA GLU A 145 2.97 1.76 15.23
C GLU A 145 1.97 2.34 14.22
N VAL A 146 2.04 1.89 12.95
CA VAL A 146 1.29 2.52 11.85
C VAL A 146 -0.21 2.26 11.96
N ALA A 147 -0.61 0.99 12.08
CA ALA A 147 -2.03 0.62 12.11
C ALA A 147 -2.77 1.26 13.32
N PRO A 148 -2.24 1.19 14.57
CA PRO A 148 -2.86 1.86 15.71
C PRO A 148 -2.99 3.38 15.54
N ALA A 149 -1.97 4.05 14.99
CA ALA A 149 -2.01 5.50 14.75
C ALA A 149 -3.08 5.92 13.73
N LEU A 150 -3.44 5.02 12.81
CA LEU A 150 -4.52 5.20 11.84
C LEU A 150 -5.88 4.73 12.36
N GLY A 151 -5.99 4.36 13.65
CA GLY A 151 -7.24 3.92 14.28
C GLY A 151 -7.59 2.45 14.07
N TRP A 152 -6.71 1.66 13.44
CA TRP A 152 -6.89 0.22 13.27
C TRP A 152 -6.47 -0.50 14.54
N GLN A 153 -7.46 -0.86 15.34
CA GLN A 153 -7.25 -1.63 16.55
C GLN A 153 -7.52 -3.10 16.27
N ARG A 154 -6.76 -3.98 16.92
CA ARG A 154 -7.18 -5.38 16.99
C ARG A 154 -8.49 -5.40 17.77
N ASP A 155 -9.53 -5.98 17.19
CA ASP A 155 -10.63 -6.46 18.01
C ASP A 155 -10.02 -7.40 19.05
N THR A 156 -10.25 -7.12 20.33
CA THR A 156 -9.97 -8.03 21.44
C THR A 156 -10.90 -9.23 21.34
N VAL A 157 -10.76 -10.02 20.28
CA VAL A 157 -11.32 -11.36 20.19
C VAL A 157 -10.55 -12.17 21.22
N ALA A 158 -11.28 -12.73 22.18
CA ALA A 158 -10.76 -13.58 23.23
C ALA A 158 -9.77 -14.61 22.65
N ALA A 159 -8.66 -14.80 23.36
CA ALA A 159 -7.59 -15.73 22.97
C ALA A 159 -8.19 -17.06 22.50
N PRO A 160 -7.64 -17.65 21.41
CA PRO A 160 -8.10 -18.96 20.96
C PRO A 160 -7.92 -19.94 22.11
N THR A 161 -9.03 -20.52 22.56
CA THR A 161 -9.06 -21.61 23.54
C THR A 161 -8.12 -22.71 23.05
N ASP A 162 -7.21 -23.14 23.95
CA ASP A 162 -6.17 -24.15 23.70
C ASP A 162 -6.61 -25.23 22.70
N LEU A 163 -5.87 -25.33 21.59
CA LEU A 163 -5.98 -26.47 20.70
C LEU A 163 -5.52 -27.73 21.47
N PRO A 164 -6.34 -28.79 21.57
CA PRO A 164 -5.97 -29.98 22.31
C PRO A 164 -4.73 -30.63 21.70
N SER A 165 -3.75 -30.94 22.56
CA SER A 165 -2.51 -31.59 22.19
C SER A 165 -2.80 -32.93 21.51
N LEU A 166 -2.38 -33.08 20.25
CA LEU A 166 -2.39 -34.36 19.56
C LEU A 166 -1.39 -35.29 20.25
N GLN A 167 -1.90 -36.19 21.11
CA GLN A 167 -1.14 -37.33 21.59
C GLN A 167 -0.98 -38.33 20.44
N THR A 168 0.24 -38.47 19.93
CA THR A 168 0.61 -39.59 19.06
C THR A 168 0.84 -40.83 19.93
N SER A 169 0.10 -41.90 19.66
CA SER A 169 0.34 -43.25 20.18
C SER A 169 1.38 -43.99 19.33
#